data_AF-A0SV09-F1
#
_entry.id   AF-A0SV09-F1
#
_cell.length_a   1.000
_cell.length_b   1.000
_cell.length_c   1.000
_cell.angle_alpha   90.00
_cell.angle_beta   90.00
_cell.angle_gamma   90.00
#
_symmetry.space_group_name_H-M   'P 1'
#
loop_
_entity.id
_entity.type
_entity.pdbx_description
1 polymer ?
#
loop_
_entity_poly.entity_id
_entity_poly.type
_entity_poly.pdbx_seq_one_letter_code
_entity_poly.pdbx_strand_id
1 'polypeptide(L)'
;LPSFRVVGDNLKDRFDGASRVMVSNSDRVRSNVHSNSASNSVHQHRDGLSRRQRYNFQLKPYNPEHKPPGPKDLVYLEQSPGFCEKNPTLGILGTHGRQCNDTSLGVDGCDLMCCGRGYKTQEVIVVERCACI
;
A
#
# COMPACT_ATOMS: atom_id res chain seq x y z
N LEU A 1 -13.03 -13.19 19.07
CA LEU A 1 -12.21 -12.50 18.05
C LEU A 1 -10.90 -13.28 17.89
N PRO A 2 -10.31 -13.35 16.69
CA PRO A 2 -9.03 -14.04 16.49
C PRO A 2 -7.88 -13.29 17.20
N SER A 3 -6.74 -13.95 17.37
CA SER A 3 -5.53 -13.28 17.85
C SER A 3 -5.05 -12.24 16.83
N PHE A 4 -4.41 -11.18 17.30
CA PHE A 4 -3.94 -10.12 16.40
C PHE A 4 -2.86 -10.61 15.41
N ARG A 5 -2.12 -11.67 15.76
CA ARG A 5 -1.19 -12.32 14.85
C ARG A 5 -1.90 -12.84 13.59
N VAL A 6 -3.03 -13.52 13.74
CA VAL A 6 -3.83 -14.03 12.60
C VAL A 6 -4.34 -12.88 11.72
N VAL A 7 -4.71 -11.75 12.32
CA VAL A 7 -5.11 -10.55 11.59
C VAL A 7 -3.91 -9.98 10.81
N GLY A 8 -2.74 -9.91 11.44
CA GLY A 8 -1.49 -9.47 10.81
C GLY A 8 -1.10 -10.34 9.63
N ASP A 9 -1.14 -11.66 9.78
CA ASP A 9 -0.81 -12.62 8.73
C ASP A 9 -1.77 -12.45 7.53
N ASN A 10 -3.08 -12.32 7.79
CA ASN A 10 -4.07 -12.06 6.72
C ASN A 10 -3.82 -10.74 5.96
N LEU A 11 -3.37 -9.69 6.67
CA LEU A 11 -3.06 -8.42 6.03
C LEU A 11 -1.70 -8.46 5.31
N LYS A 12 -0.75 -9.25 5.79
CA LYS A 12 0.53 -9.47 5.13
C LYS A 12 0.35 -10.16 3.77
N ASP A 13 -0.51 -11.17 3.70
CA ASP A 13 -0.85 -11.82 2.43
C ASP A 13 -1.46 -10.82 1.43
N ARG A 14 -2.33 -9.92 1.91
CA ARG A 14 -2.93 -8.86 1.08
C ARG A 14 -1.92 -7.79 0.67
N PHE A 15 -0.91 -7.55 1.49
CA PHE A 15 0.19 -6.63 1.17
C PHE A 15 1.06 -7.21 0.04
N ASP A 16 1.38 -8.50 0.10
CA ASP A 16 2.16 -9.19 -0.95
C ASP A 16 1.39 -9.27 -2.28
N GLY A 17 0.07 -9.38 -2.22
CA GLY A 17 -0.83 -9.37 -3.38
C GLY A 17 -1.42 -8.00 -3.74
N ALA A 18 -0.92 -6.89 -3.19
CA ALA A 18 -1.52 -5.58 -3.39
C ALA A 18 -1.48 -5.14 -4.87
N SER A 19 -2.58 -4.55 -5.35
CA SER A 19 -2.71 -4.14 -6.76
C SER A 19 -2.31 -2.69 -6.98
N ARG A 20 -1.48 -2.43 -8.01
CA ARG A 20 -1.21 -1.08 -8.46
C ARG A 20 -2.41 -0.53 -9.23
N VAL A 21 -2.88 0.65 -8.85
CA VAL A 21 -4.02 1.33 -9.47
C VAL A 21 -3.64 2.73 -9.95
N MET A 22 -4.44 3.28 -10.86
CA MET A 22 -4.33 4.65 -11.34
C MET A 22 -5.67 5.38 -11.18
N VAL A 23 -5.58 6.71 -11.00
CA VAL A 23 -6.74 7.58 -10.82
C VAL A 23 -7.33 7.92 -12.19
N SER A 24 -8.59 7.51 -12.43
CA SER A 24 -9.31 7.87 -13.65
C SER A 24 -10.24 9.05 -13.37
N ASN A 25 -9.98 10.19 -14.03
CA ASN A 25 -10.75 11.44 -13.86
C ASN A 25 -11.94 11.53 -14.85
N SER A 26 -12.67 10.42 -15.01
CA SER A 26 -13.66 10.25 -16.09
C SER A 26 -14.87 11.18 -15.99
N ASP A 27 -15.12 11.80 -14.83
CA ASP A 27 -16.30 12.65 -14.59
C ASP A 27 -16.07 14.15 -14.84
N ARG A 28 -14.87 14.60 -15.26
CA ARG A 28 -14.64 16.03 -15.57
C ARG A 28 -14.98 16.44 -17.02
N VAL A 29 -15.39 15.50 -17.88
CA VAL A 29 -15.63 15.78 -19.33
C VAL A 29 -17.12 15.71 -19.70
N ARG A 30 -18.04 15.89 -18.75
CA ARG A 30 -19.49 15.99 -19.04
C ARG A 30 -20.16 17.14 -18.30
N SER A 31 -19.86 18.37 -18.71
CA SER A 31 -20.83 19.49 -18.74
C SER A 31 -20.20 20.71 -19.41
N ASN A 32 -20.09 20.67 -20.73
CA ASN A 32 -20.19 21.89 -21.52
C ASN A 32 -21.41 21.70 -22.43
N VAL A 33 -22.59 21.83 -21.83
CA VAL A 33 -23.87 21.81 -22.55
C VAL A 33 -24.02 23.19 -23.19
N HIS A 34 -23.81 23.26 -24.49
CA HIS A 34 -24.59 24.18 -25.32
C HIS A 34 -26.05 23.74 -25.25
N SER A 35 -26.92 24.56 -24.65
CA SER A 35 -28.33 24.70 -25.02
C SER A 35 -28.93 25.90 -24.27
N ASN A 36 -29.13 26.98 -25.02
CA ASN A 36 -30.05 28.05 -24.67
C ASN A 36 -31.45 27.43 -24.50
N SER A 37 -32.09 27.61 -23.36
CA SER A 37 -33.56 27.54 -23.23
C SER A 37 -33.97 28.21 -21.94
N ALA A 38 -34.59 29.39 -22.08
CA ALA A 38 -35.29 30.07 -21.02
C ALA A 38 -36.52 29.23 -20.65
N SER A 39 -36.54 28.67 -19.43
CA SER A 39 -37.74 28.08 -18.84
C SER A 39 -37.81 28.47 -17.36
N ASN A 40 -38.76 29.36 -17.05
CA ASN A 40 -39.19 29.66 -15.69
C ASN A 40 -39.96 28.47 -15.14
N SER A 41 -39.46 27.82 -14.09
CA SER A 41 -40.25 26.91 -13.26
C SER A 41 -39.71 26.95 -11.83
N VAL A 42 -40.46 27.68 -11.00
CA VAL A 42 -40.40 27.66 -9.54
C VAL A 42 -40.92 26.28 -9.08
N HIS A 43 -40.29 25.71 -8.05
CA HIS A 43 -40.48 24.36 -7.47
C HIS A 43 -39.47 23.30 -7.90
N GLN A 44 -38.33 23.28 -7.20
CA GLN A 44 -37.65 22.01 -6.93
C GLN A 44 -37.04 22.07 -5.54
N HIS A 45 -37.50 21.17 -4.67
CA HIS A 45 -36.94 20.94 -3.36
C HIS A 45 -35.43 20.69 -3.50
N ARG A 46 -34.63 21.53 -2.84
CA ARG A 46 -33.17 21.37 -2.75
C ARG A 46 -32.88 20.19 -1.83
N ASP A 47 -33.03 18.97 -2.34
CA ASP A 47 -32.38 17.81 -1.75
C ASP A 47 -30.86 18.01 -1.88
N GLY A 48 -30.20 18.10 -0.73
CA GLY A 48 -28.79 18.46 -0.59
C GLY A 48 -27.84 17.46 -1.25
N LEU A 49 -27.64 17.57 -2.55
CA LEU A 49 -26.59 16.88 -3.31
C LEU A 49 -25.30 17.70 -3.30
N SER A 50 -24.71 17.96 -2.13
CA SER A 50 -23.42 18.65 -2.08
C SER A 50 -22.50 18.20 -0.95
N ARG A 51 -22.30 16.88 -0.83
CA ARG A 51 -21.16 16.34 -0.07
C ARG A 51 -20.61 14.98 -0.50
N ARG A 52 -21.26 14.27 -1.43
CA ARG A 52 -20.81 12.94 -1.87
C ARG A 52 -19.89 12.94 -3.11
N GLN A 53 -19.79 14.04 -3.85
CA GLN A 53 -19.03 14.09 -5.12
C GLN A 53 -17.57 14.52 -4.99
N ARG A 54 -17.00 14.64 -3.77
CA ARG A 54 -15.58 15.04 -3.63
C ARG A 54 -14.57 13.94 -3.95
N TYR A 55 -15.01 12.71 -4.16
CA TYR A 55 -14.13 11.55 -4.41
C TYR A 55 -14.60 10.69 -5.59
N ASN A 56 -15.18 11.30 -6.64
CA ASN A 56 -15.60 10.60 -7.86
C ASN A 56 -14.44 10.13 -8.76
N PHE A 57 -13.22 10.00 -8.22
CA PHE A 57 -12.16 9.36 -8.99
C PHE A 57 -12.30 7.84 -8.88
N GLN A 58 -12.43 7.18 -10.02
CA GLN A 58 -12.48 5.73 -10.03
C GLN A 58 -11.06 5.18 -10.14
N LEU A 59 -10.70 4.29 -9.22
CA LEU A 59 -9.45 3.56 -9.28
C LEU A 59 -9.59 2.46 -10.34
N LYS A 60 -8.68 2.46 -11.29
CA LYS A 60 -8.56 1.40 -12.30
C LYS A 60 -7.24 0.67 -12.12
N PRO A 61 -7.16 -0.65 -12.37
CA PRO A 61 -5.89 -1.35 -12.41
C PRO A 61 -4.90 -0.64 -13.35
N TYR A 62 -3.63 -0.57 -12.93
CA TYR A 62 -2.58 0.01 -13.77
C TYR A 62 -2.34 -0.84 -15.04
N ASN A 63 -2.40 -2.17 -14.90
CA ASN A 63 -2.42 -3.11 -16.02
C ASN A 63 -3.86 -3.62 -16.25
N PRO A 64 -4.47 -3.38 -17.42
CA PRO A 64 -5.83 -3.86 -17.73
C PRO A 64 -6.00 -5.38 -17.72
N GLU A 65 -4.92 -6.14 -17.93
CA GLU A 65 -4.97 -7.62 -17.93
C GLU A 65 -5.02 -8.20 -16.51
N HIS A 66 -4.75 -7.39 -15.49
CA HIS A 66 -4.82 -7.84 -14.11
C HIS A 66 -6.26 -7.81 -13.60
N LYS A 67 -6.59 -8.78 -12.73
CA LYS A 67 -7.89 -8.82 -12.07
C LYS A 67 -8.10 -7.52 -11.27
N PRO A 68 -9.27 -6.87 -11.37
CA PRO A 68 -9.56 -5.69 -10.57
C PRO A 68 -9.60 -6.04 -9.08
N PRO A 69 -9.09 -5.16 -8.19
CA PRO A 69 -9.06 -5.42 -6.77
C PRO A 69 -10.48 -5.41 -6.18
N GLY A 70 -10.74 -6.34 -5.25
CA GLY A 70 -11.97 -6.41 -4.49
C GLY A 70 -11.98 -5.46 -3.28
N PRO A 71 -13.11 -5.35 -2.57
CA PRO A 71 -13.28 -4.43 -1.45
C PRO A 71 -12.41 -4.74 -0.22
N LYS A 72 -11.82 -5.94 -0.15
CA LYS A 72 -10.93 -6.35 0.94
C LYS A 72 -9.46 -6.26 0.55
N ASP A 73 -9.14 -5.99 -0.72
CA ASP A 73 -7.77 -6.05 -1.21
C ASP A 73 -7.06 -4.71 -0.97
N LEU A 74 -5.73 -4.76 -0.80
CA LEU A 74 -4.92 -3.55 -0.66
C LEU A 74 -4.53 -3.04 -2.05
N VAL A 75 -4.50 -1.72 -2.20
CA VAL A 75 -4.14 -1.05 -3.45
C VAL A 75 -3.11 0.05 -3.20
N TYR A 76 -2.27 0.32 -4.19
CA TYR A 76 -1.27 1.39 -4.13
C TYR A 76 -1.19 2.15 -5.46
N LEU A 77 -0.78 3.41 -5.41
CA LEU A 77 -0.66 4.29 -6.58
C LEU A 77 0.78 4.34 -7.11
N GLU A 78 1.73 4.51 -6.20
CA GLU A 78 3.13 4.78 -6.49
C GLU A 78 4.03 3.62 -6.05
N GLN A 79 5.07 3.36 -6.83
CA GLN A 79 6.03 2.31 -6.53
C GLN A 79 6.81 2.64 -5.25
N SER A 80 7.04 1.63 -4.41
CA SER A 80 7.87 1.79 -3.21
C SER A 80 9.30 2.21 -3.57
N PRO A 81 9.93 3.10 -2.79
CA PRO A 81 11.32 3.47 -2.97
C PRO A 81 12.26 2.31 -2.58
N GLY A 82 13.55 2.46 -2.89
CA GLY A 82 14.58 1.57 -2.35
C GLY A 82 14.83 1.83 -0.87
N PHE A 83 14.85 0.78 -0.04
CA PHE A 83 15.03 0.88 1.41
C PHE A 83 16.46 0.52 1.89
N CYS A 84 17.35 0.15 0.97
CA CYS A 84 18.71 -0.28 1.27
C CYS A 84 19.57 0.83 1.89
N GLU A 85 19.54 2.02 1.29
CA GLU A 85 20.36 3.16 1.68
C GLU A 85 19.56 4.18 2.48
N LYS A 86 20.24 4.89 3.38
CA LYS A 86 19.61 5.92 4.20
C LYS A 86 19.18 7.09 3.33
N ASN A 87 17.91 7.44 3.40
CA ASN A 87 17.36 8.63 2.77
C ASN A 87 16.47 9.41 3.78
N PRO A 88 17.04 10.44 4.45
CA PRO A 88 16.32 11.21 5.47
C PRO A 88 15.09 11.95 4.95
N THR A 89 15.06 12.36 3.68
CA THR A 89 13.93 13.12 3.13
C THR A 89 12.68 12.26 2.99
N LEU A 90 12.85 10.95 2.79
CA LEU A 90 11.79 9.96 2.72
C LEU A 90 11.60 9.20 4.05
N GLY A 91 12.34 9.55 5.10
CA GLY A 91 12.29 8.84 6.39
C GLY A 91 12.89 7.42 6.36
N ILE A 92 13.70 7.10 5.36
CA ILE A 92 14.32 5.78 5.19
C ILE A 92 15.63 5.74 5.94
N LEU A 93 15.75 4.83 6.91
CA LEU A 93 16.97 4.68 7.73
C LEU A 93 18.08 3.87 7.04
N GLY A 94 17.74 3.09 6.01
CA GLY A 94 18.64 2.12 5.39
C GLY A 94 18.64 0.77 6.12
N THR A 95 19.36 -0.21 5.56
CA THR A 95 19.48 -1.56 6.14
C THR A 95 20.83 -1.84 6.80
N HIS A 96 21.74 -0.86 6.84
CA HIS A 96 23.05 -0.99 7.49
C HIS A 96 22.91 -1.31 8.98
N GLY A 97 23.71 -2.27 9.45
CA GLY A 97 23.74 -2.68 10.87
C GLY A 97 22.54 -3.52 11.33
N ARG A 98 21.62 -3.89 10.44
CA ARG A 98 20.52 -4.81 10.77
C ARG A 98 21.03 -6.25 10.82
N GLN A 99 20.49 -7.04 11.74
CA GLN A 99 20.70 -8.48 11.76
C GLN A 99 20.01 -9.12 10.55
N CYS A 100 20.67 -10.13 9.97
CA CYS A 100 20.16 -10.92 8.86
C CYS A 100 20.38 -12.41 9.16
N ASN A 101 19.64 -13.26 8.45
CA ASN A 101 19.75 -14.71 8.53
C ASN A 101 20.52 -15.25 7.32
N ASP A 102 21.71 -15.78 7.54
CA ASP A 102 22.57 -16.31 6.46
C ASP A 102 21.95 -17.52 5.75
N THR A 103 21.12 -18.30 6.45
CA THR A 103 20.48 -19.50 5.89
C THR A 103 19.19 -19.22 5.11
N SER A 104 18.65 -18.00 5.21
CA SER A 104 17.39 -17.64 4.55
C SER A 104 17.62 -17.12 3.15
N LEU A 105 16.79 -17.58 2.21
CA LEU A 105 16.69 -17.03 0.85
C LEU A 105 15.65 -15.90 0.74
N GLY A 106 14.92 -15.63 1.84
CA GLY A 106 13.85 -14.64 1.91
C GLY A 106 14.34 -13.22 2.18
N VAL A 107 13.40 -12.31 2.42
CA VAL A 107 13.69 -10.90 2.70
C VAL A 107 14.47 -10.67 3.99
N ASP A 108 14.56 -11.66 4.89
CA ASP A 108 15.42 -11.67 6.08
C ASP A 108 16.82 -12.25 5.80
N GLY A 109 17.01 -12.84 4.62
CA GLY A 109 18.26 -13.37 4.11
C GLY A 109 19.34 -12.31 3.99
N CYS A 110 20.59 -12.65 4.29
CA CYS A 110 21.68 -11.68 4.26
C CYS A 110 21.91 -11.06 2.87
N ASP A 111 21.70 -11.82 1.79
CA ASP A 111 21.83 -11.29 0.42
C ASP A 111 20.83 -10.16 0.13
N LEU A 112 19.58 -10.32 0.57
CA LEU A 112 18.50 -9.35 0.34
C LEU A 112 18.50 -8.23 1.38
N MET A 113 18.63 -8.55 2.68
CA MET A 113 18.69 -7.57 3.76
C MET A 113 19.87 -6.62 3.62
N CYS A 114 21.05 -7.15 3.28
CA CYS A 114 22.27 -6.37 3.12
C CYS A 114 22.44 -5.84 1.69
N CYS A 115 21.47 -6.09 0.80
CA CYS A 115 21.45 -5.61 -0.57
C CYS A 115 22.76 -5.93 -1.34
N GLY A 116 23.29 -7.14 -1.16
CA GLY A 116 24.53 -7.60 -1.80
C GLY A 116 25.83 -6.96 -1.29
N ARG A 117 25.80 -6.12 -0.25
CA ARG A 117 26.99 -5.46 0.31
C ARG A 117 27.89 -6.38 1.15
N GLY A 118 27.48 -7.64 1.33
CA GLY A 118 28.08 -8.57 2.29
C GLY A 118 27.61 -8.34 3.73
N TYR A 119 28.05 -9.22 4.63
CA TYR A 119 27.69 -9.21 6.04
C TYR A 119 28.86 -9.72 6.88
N LYS A 120 28.80 -9.48 8.19
CA LYS A 120 29.75 -10.00 9.17
C LYS A 120 29.03 -10.92 10.11
N THR A 121 29.60 -12.10 10.35
CA THR A 121 29.09 -13.04 11.34
C THR A 121 29.70 -12.72 12.70
N GLN A 122 28.87 -12.71 13.74
CA GLN A 122 29.30 -12.51 15.12
C GLN A 122 28.70 -13.61 15.99
N GLU A 123 29.55 -14.30 16.74
CA GLU A 123 29.11 -15.24 17.77
C GLU A 123 28.88 -14.47 19.08
N VAL A 124 27.72 -14.70 19.71
CA VAL A 124 27.32 -14.05 20.96
C VAL A 124 26.83 -15.11 21.93
N ILE A 125 27.34 -15.08 23.15
CA ILE A 125 26.88 -15.96 24.22
C ILE A 125 25.55 -15.40 24.76
N VAL A 126 24.48 -16.18 24.65
CA VAL A 126 23.15 -15.81 25.16
C VAL A 126 22.86 -16.62 26.41
N VAL A 127 22.48 -15.94 27.49
CA VAL A 127 22.02 -16.59 28.73
C VAL A 127 20.50 -16.65 28.70
N GLU A 128 19.94 -17.85 28.70
CA GLU A 128 18.51 -18.09 28.77
C GLU A 128 18.14 -18.91 30.01
N ARG A 129 16.87 -18.85 30.41
CA ARG A 129 16.37 -19.69 31.50
C ARG A 129 16.23 -21.11 30.99
N CYS A 130 16.92 -22.05 31.64
CA CYS A 130 16.84 -23.47 31.35
C CYS A 130 16.50 -24.26 32.63
N ALA A 131 16.16 -25.54 32.47
CA ALA A 131 15.79 -26.44 33.57
C ALA A 131 14.63 -25.92 34.45
N CYS A 132 13.55 -25.42 33.83
CA CYS A 132 12.32 -25.07 34.53
C CYS A 132 11.68 -26.34 35.13
N ILE A 133 11.44 -26.34 36.45
CA ILE A 133 10.76 -27.40 37.20
C ILE A 133 9.28 -27.04 37.36
#